data_AF-A0A409YP59-F1
#
_entry.id   AF-A0A409YP59-F1
#
_cell.length_a   1.000
_cell.length_b   1.000
_cell.length_c   1.000
_cell.angle_alpha   90.00
_cell.angle_beta   90.00
_cell.angle_gamma   90.00
#
_symmetry.space_group_name_H-M   'P 1'
#
loop_
_entity.id
_entity.type
_entity.pdbx_description
1 polymer ?
#
loop_
_entity_poly.entity_id
_entity_poly.type
_entity_poly.pdbx_seq_one_letter_code
_entity_poly.pdbx_strand_id
1 'polypeptide(L)'
;MSGNFRARRPASPPPGAAYIPTAATGLGMTSQRFPHPREDHLDADEKRAAASKGYAPGKTGKRYPPGGLNMTSGEWKLLVVIVLVACAVRLFRLSKPNSVVFDEVHFGKFASRYIKTRYFVDVHPPLAKLLITLAAFVFGYDGNFDFETIGKIYEHVPYVAMRMVPALLGVATVPLSYLTLRALDCRATTALLASIFITFENGLVTQSRHILLDSPLVFFTALTIFLWCGFCNEDRHEPFSQGWWTWLALSGLSLGAVVSCKWVGLFTIATVGVSTLVQLWNLLGDLRVSPRLFMRHFLARALCLIVIPIVFYMFMFQIHFLILENSGEGDGFMSPEFQHTLGGKGMQDTYADVAVGSTITIRHVNTQGGYLHSHPHNYPGGSKQQQITLYPHIDDNNNWLIVNASLDGDPNFDYTTAPLQPIHPHMRIKLQHIPTQKRLHSHDIRPPISDVDFQNEVSAYGMPGFVGDANDDWIVEIE
;
A
#
# COMPACT_ATOMS: atom_id res chain seq x y z
N MET A 1 -61.09 52.73 26.99
CA MET A 1 -60.37 53.97 27.34
C MET A 1 -59.70 53.74 28.69
N SER A 2 -58.43 53.32 28.72
CA SER A 2 -57.23 54.14 28.98
C SER A 2 -57.15 54.66 30.42
N GLY A 3 -56.10 54.45 31.22
CA GLY A 3 -54.79 53.90 30.90
C GLY A 3 -53.93 53.59 32.13
N ASN A 4 -52.92 52.76 31.90
CA ASN A 4 -51.87 52.43 32.87
C ASN A 4 -50.72 53.45 32.76
N PHE A 5 -50.46 54.20 33.83
CA PHE A 5 -49.27 55.03 33.95
C PHE A 5 -48.03 54.17 34.23
N ARG A 6 -47.03 54.23 33.34
CA ARG A 6 -45.67 53.70 33.55
C ARG A 6 -44.90 54.65 34.48
N ALA A 7 -44.47 54.17 35.64
CA ALA A 7 -43.44 54.84 36.44
C ALA A 7 -42.07 54.71 35.76
N ARG A 8 -41.34 55.82 35.60
CA ARG A 8 -39.98 55.87 35.04
C ARG A 8 -38.98 55.20 36.00
N ARG A 9 -38.07 54.38 35.47
CA ARG A 9 -36.89 53.91 36.22
C ARG A 9 -35.94 55.09 36.49
N PRO A 10 -35.31 55.16 37.67
CA PRO A 10 -34.26 56.15 37.92
C PRO A 10 -33.01 55.84 37.08
N ALA A 11 -32.25 56.88 36.76
CA ALA A 11 -31.05 56.81 35.93
C ALA A 11 -29.91 56.08 36.65
N SER A 12 -29.13 55.29 35.90
CA SER A 12 -27.91 54.65 36.36
C SER A 12 -26.82 55.71 36.63
N PRO A 13 -26.00 55.56 37.69
CA PRO A 13 -24.92 56.50 37.96
C PRO A 13 -23.78 56.35 36.93
N PRO A 14 -22.99 57.41 36.69
CA PRO A 14 -21.93 57.40 35.69
C PRO A 14 -20.75 56.48 36.11
N PRO A 15 -20.01 55.89 35.14
CA PRO A 15 -18.89 55.02 35.45
C PRO A 15 -17.68 55.84 35.89
N GLY A 16 -17.12 55.55 37.08
CA GLY A 16 -15.85 56.15 37.53
C GLY A 16 -15.75 56.59 39.01
N ALA A 17 -16.74 56.32 39.87
CA ALA A 17 -16.64 56.69 41.28
C ALA A 17 -15.76 55.69 42.08
N ALA A 18 -14.64 56.18 42.62
CA ALA A 18 -13.74 55.41 43.49
C ALA A 18 -14.41 55.08 44.83
N TYR A 19 -14.25 53.82 45.27
CA TYR A 19 -14.77 53.32 46.54
C TYR A 19 -13.82 53.70 47.68
N ILE A 20 -14.28 54.47 48.67
CA ILE A 20 -13.56 54.76 49.91
C ILE A 20 -14.16 53.88 51.02
N PRO A 21 -13.38 53.03 51.72
CA PRO A 21 -13.91 52.23 52.81
C PRO A 21 -13.92 53.04 54.11
N THR A 22 -15.10 53.43 54.59
CA THR A 22 -15.28 53.93 55.96
C THR A 22 -15.59 52.77 56.91
N ALA A 23 -14.86 52.76 58.03
CA ALA A 23 -14.96 51.79 59.09
C ALA A 23 -16.19 52.01 60.00
N ALA A 24 -16.66 50.88 60.55
CA ALA A 24 -17.27 50.67 61.86
C ALA A 24 -18.79 50.88 62.07
N THR A 25 -19.33 49.86 62.78
CA THR A 25 -20.52 49.79 63.65
C THR A 25 -21.87 49.34 63.07
N GLY A 26 -22.40 48.25 63.66
CA GLY A 26 -23.81 48.14 64.04
C GLY A 26 -24.77 47.39 63.10
N LEU A 27 -25.14 46.17 63.50
CA LEU A 27 -26.44 45.50 63.29
C LEU A 27 -27.28 45.91 62.07
N GLY A 28 -27.32 45.03 61.06
CA GLY A 28 -28.35 45.06 60.03
C GLY A 28 -28.24 43.84 59.10
N MET A 29 -29.24 42.95 59.14
CA MET A 29 -29.41 41.90 58.14
C MET A 29 -29.52 42.52 56.75
N THR A 30 -28.47 42.43 55.94
CA THR A 30 -28.54 42.76 54.51
C THR A 30 -29.00 41.55 53.73
N SER A 31 -30.23 41.60 53.18
CA SER A 31 -30.67 40.65 52.16
C SER A 31 -29.77 40.78 50.93
N GLN A 32 -28.88 39.80 50.70
CA GLN A 32 -28.13 39.67 49.46
C GLN A 32 -29.13 39.47 48.30
N ARG A 33 -29.40 40.54 47.54
CA ARG A 33 -30.38 40.53 46.45
C ARG A 33 -29.79 40.08 45.10
N PHE A 34 -28.52 39.71 45.05
CA PHE A 34 -27.86 39.21 43.85
C PHE A 34 -26.88 38.09 44.20
N PRO A 35 -26.94 36.93 43.52
CA PRO A 35 -25.99 35.85 43.74
C PRO A 35 -24.59 36.28 43.28
N HIS A 36 -23.56 35.84 44.01
CA HIS A 36 -22.17 35.99 43.59
C HIS A 36 -21.99 35.41 42.17
N PRO A 37 -21.27 36.09 41.27
CA PRO A 37 -20.91 35.50 39.98
C PRO A 37 -20.11 34.23 40.25
N ARG A 38 -20.55 33.10 39.70
CA ARG A 38 -19.69 31.91 39.60
C ARG A 38 -18.45 32.30 38.77
N GLU A 39 -17.27 31.84 39.19
CA GLU A 39 -15.96 32.13 38.58
C GLU A 39 -15.84 31.78 37.08
N ASP A 40 -16.88 31.19 36.47
CA ASP A 40 -16.91 30.76 35.06
C ASP A 40 -17.83 31.60 34.14
N HIS A 41 -18.29 32.79 34.55
CA HIS A 41 -19.11 33.66 33.69
C HIS A 41 -18.28 34.77 33.03
N LEU A 42 -17.89 34.53 31.77
CA LEU A 42 -17.36 35.57 30.86
C LEU A 42 -18.42 36.66 30.62
N ASP A 43 -18.00 37.93 30.67
CA ASP A 43 -18.85 39.08 30.35
C ASP A 43 -19.27 39.06 28.86
N ALA A 44 -20.33 39.78 28.49
CA ALA A 44 -20.87 39.82 27.13
C ALA A 44 -19.82 40.28 26.10
N ASP A 45 -18.96 41.23 26.47
CA ASP A 45 -17.86 41.70 25.63
C ASP A 45 -16.72 40.68 25.53
N GLU A 46 -16.44 39.93 26.60
CA GLU A 46 -15.48 38.83 26.58
C GLU A 46 -15.97 37.64 25.75
N LYS A 47 -17.28 37.33 25.80
CA LYS A 47 -17.92 36.34 24.92
C LYS A 47 -17.87 36.77 23.46
N ARG A 48 -18.09 38.06 23.18
CA ARG A 48 -17.98 38.62 21.83
C ARG A 48 -16.53 38.62 21.33
N ALA A 49 -15.56 38.88 22.20
CA ALA A 49 -14.13 38.82 21.90
C ALA A 49 -13.62 37.37 21.74
N ALA A 50 -14.15 36.41 22.48
CA ALA A 50 -13.89 35.00 22.30
C ALA A 50 -14.50 34.48 20.99
N ALA A 51 -15.73 34.90 20.66
CA ALA A 51 -16.40 34.57 19.40
C ALA A 51 -15.75 35.24 18.16
N SER A 52 -15.16 36.44 18.32
CA SER A 52 -14.43 37.12 17.25
C SER A 52 -13.04 36.53 17.00
N LYS A 53 -12.45 35.84 17.98
CA LYS A 53 -11.15 35.16 17.85
C LYS A 53 -11.18 33.89 17.00
N GLY A 54 -12.32 33.24 16.81
CA GLY A 54 -12.42 32.05 15.95
C GLY A 54 -11.52 30.91 16.45
N TYR A 55 -11.04 30.06 15.55
CA TYR A 55 -10.06 28.98 15.81
C TYR A 55 -8.66 29.49 16.24
N ALA A 56 -8.58 30.55 17.05
CA ALA A 56 -7.35 30.99 17.68
C ALA A 56 -7.21 30.33 19.06
N PRO A 57 -6.04 29.76 19.41
CA PRO A 57 -5.85 29.06 20.67
C PRO A 57 -6.09 29.99 21.85
N GLY A 58 -7.01 29.59 22.73
CA GLY A 58 -7.15 30.21 24.03
C GLY A 58 -5.88 29.98 24.84
N LYS A 59 -5.08 31.04 25.05
CA LYS A 59 -3.98 31.06 26.02
C LYS A 59 -4.54 30.94 27.45
N THR A 60 -4.98 29.74 27.80
CA THR A 60 -5.20 29.35 29.19
C THR A 60 -3.99 28.52 29.60
N GLY A 61 -3.35 28.85 30.72
CA GLY A 61 -2.10 28.23 31.19
C GLY A 61 -2.19 26.76 31.61
N LYS A 62 -3.18 26.00 31.12
CA LYS A 62 -3.27 24.55 31.28
C LYS A 62 -2.56 23.89 30.10
N ARG A 63 -1.51 23.12 30.38
CA ARG A 63 -0.75 22.33 29.39
C ARG A 63 -1.72 21.42 28.62
N TYR A 64 -1.96 21.69 27.34
CA TYR A 64 -2.73 20.80 26.48
C TYR A 64 -1.98 19.48 26.32
N PRO A 65 -2.59 18.33 26.65
CA PRO A 65 -1.92 17.05 26.50
C PRO A 65 -1.76 16.73 25.01
N PRO A 66 -0.57 16.25 24.57
CA PRO A 66 -0.30 15.99 23.16
C PRO A 66 -1.29 14.95 22.60
N GLY A 67 -1.85 15.24 21.42
CA GLY A 67 -2.86 14.41 20.77
C GLY A 67 -4.20 14.35 21.50
N GLY A 68 -4.46 15.25 22.46
CA GLY A 68 -5.67 15.27 23.26
C GLY A 68 -5.75 14.19 24.35
N LEU A 69 -4.65 13.51 24.64
CA LEU A 69 -4.61 12.39 25.60
C LEU A 69 -4.57 12.86 27.06
N ASN A 70 -5.71 13.26 27.61
CA ASN A 70 -5.82 13.60 29.03
C ASN A 70 -6.05 12.33 29.87
N MET A 71 -4.97 11.58 30.13
CA MET A 71 -5.02 10.34 30.90
C MET A 71 -4.52 10.51 32.34
N THR A 72 -5.27 9.96 33.28
CA THR A 72 -4.86 9.93 34.70
C THR A 72 -3.82 8.83 34.94
N SER A 73 -3.06 8.91 36.03
CA SER A 73 -2.11 7.85 36.39
C SER A 73 -2.79 6.50 36.67
N GLY A 74 -4.08 6.50 37.05
CA GLY A 74 -4.88 5.28 37.17
C GLY A 74 -5.19 4.63 35.81
N GLU A 75 -5.45 5.42 34.78
CA GLU A 75 -5.68 4.93 33.41
C GLU A 75 -4.43 4.31 32.80
N TRP A 76 -3.24 4.87 33.07
CA TRP A 76 -1.98 4.25 32.67
C TRP A 76 -1.76 2.88 33.31
N LYS A 77 -2.07 2.73 34.61
CA LYS A 77 -2.02 1.42 35.29
C LYS A 77 -3.03 0.45 34.70
N LEU A 78 -4.24 0.92 34.38
CA LEU A 78 -5.28 0.13 33.73
C LEU A 78 -4.82 -0.38 32.35
N LEU A 79 -4.19 0.47 31.54
CA LEU A 79 -3.61 0.08 30.26
C LEU A 79 -2.58 -1.04 30.39
N VAL A 80 -1.68 -0.95 31.38
CA VAL A 80 -0.71 -2.02 31.65
C VAL A 80 -1.43 -3.34 31.97
N VAL A 81 -2.47 -3.30 32.81
CA VAL A 81 -3.27 -4.50 33.13
C VAL A 81 -3.94 -5.08 31.88
N ILE A 82 -4.55 -4.23 31.04
CA ILE A 82 -5.17 -4.65 29.78
C ILE A 82 -4.14 -5.32 28.85
N VAL A 83 -2.94 -4.75 28.72
CA VAL A 83 -1.87 -5.32 27.90
C VAL A 83 -1.43 -6.69 28.45
N LEU A 84 -1.30 -6.84 29.77
CA LEU A 84 -0.99 -8.14 30.38
C LEU A 84 -2.07 -9.19 30.10
N VAL A 85 -3.35 -8.81 30.18
CA VAL A 85 -4.47 -9.69 29.83
C VAL A 85 -4.44 -10.03 28.33
N ALA A 86 -4.20 -9.05 27.47
CA ALA A 86 -4.08 -9.26 26.02
C ALA A 86 -2.91 -10.19 25.65
N CYS A 87 -1.76 -10.05 26.33
CA CYS A 87 -0.65 -10.99 26.23
C CYS A 87 -1.07 -12.39 26.65
N ALA A 88 -1.74 -12.53 27.80
CA ALA A 88 -2.20 -13.81 28.29
C ALA A 88 -3.15 -14.50 27.30
N VAL A 89 -4.05 -13.75 26.64
CA VAL A 89 -4.98 -14.30 25.63
C VAL A 89 -4.27 -14.64 24.32
N ARG A 90 -3.53 -13.69 23.72
CA ARG A 90 -2.97 -13.88 22.37
C ARG A 90 -1.73 -14.75 22.33
N LEU A 91 -0.91 -14.76 23.38
CA LEU A 91 0.30 -15.57 23.46
C LEU A 91 0.04 -16.96 24.06
N PHE A 92 -1.18 -17.24 24.50
CA PHE A 92 -1.52 -18.53 25.10
C PHE A 92 -1.22 -19.69 24.15
N ARG A 93 -0.27 -20.55 24.53
CA ARG A 93 0.12 -21.75 23.80
C ARG A 93 0.49 -21.48 22.33
N LEU A 94 1.15 -20.38 22.00
CA LEU A 94 1.46 -19.99 20.61
C LEU A 94 2.17 -21.09 19.78
N SER A 95 2.93 -21.97 20.45
CA SER A 95 3.57 -23.14 19.84
C SER A 95 2.60 -24.21 19.33
N LYS A 96 1.32 -24.16 19.74
CA LYS A 96 0.26 -25.05 19.26
C LYS A 96 -0.69 -24.30 18.31
N PRO A 97 -0.98 -24.87 17.11
CA PRO A 97 -0.51 -26.15 16.57
C PRO A 97 0.96 -26.11 16.11
N ASN A 98 1.70 -27.22 16.17
CA ASN A 98 3.10 -27.33 15.72
C ASN A 98 3.23 -27.68 14.23
N SER A 99 2.19 -27.39 13.46
CA SER A 99 2.09 -27.65 12.03
C SER A 99 1.71 -26.37 11.28
N VAL A 100 1.93 -26.38 9.97
CA VAL A 100 1.52 -25.33 9.04
C VAL A 100 -0.01 -25.25 8.99
N VAL A 101 -0.55 -24.03 9.03
CA VAL A 101 -2.01 -23.78 9.00
C VAL A 101 -2.36 -22.77 7.91
N PHE A 102 -3.39 -23.06 7.11
CA PHE A 102 -3.99 -22.08 6.16
C PHE A 102 -2.90 -21.37 5.32
N ASP A 103 -2.95 -20.04 5.20
CA ASP A 103 -2.01 -19.22 4.43
C ASP A 103 -0.57 -19.16 4.98
N GLU A 104 -0.25 -19.84 6.10
CA GLU A 104 1.14 -20.05 6.50
C GLU A 104 1.93 -20.78 5.39
N VAL A 105 1.26 -21.56 4.54
CA VAL A 105 1.85 -22.16 3.34
C VAL A 105 2.44 -21.12 2.39
N HIS A 106 1.75 -19.98 2.22
CA HIS A 106 2.17 -18.92 1.31
C HIS A 106 3.21 -18.02 1.96
N PHE A 107 2.91 -17.46 3.13
CA PHE A 107 3.79 -16.49 3.78
C PHE A 107 5.06 -17.13 4.34
N GLY A 108 4.99 -18.40 4.75
CA GLY A 108 6.17 -19.20 5.06
C GLY A 108 7.06 -19.45 3.84
N LYS A 109 6.47 -19.84 2.69
CA LYS A 109 7.22 -19.99 1.43
C LYS A 109 7.91 -18.70 1.01
N PHE A 110 7.25 -17.55 1.16
CA PHE A 110 7.86 -16.25 0.89
C PHE A 110 9.00 -15.93 1.86
N ALA A 111 8.85 -16.21 3.16
CA ALA A 111 9.94 -16.05 4.11
C ALA A 111 11.15 -16.92 3.73
N SER A 112 10.95 -18.18 3.35
CA SER A 112 12.02 -19.04 2.83
C SER A 112 12.72 -18.44 1.60
N ARG A 113 11.96 -17.85 0.68
CA ARG A 113 12.49 -17.23 -0.55
C ARG A 113 13.31 -15.98 -0.26
N TYR A 114 12.89 -15.14 0.69
CA TYR A 114 13.72 -14.01 1.15
C TYR A 114 15.02 -14.46 1.80
N ILE A 115 14.99 -15.47 2.68
CA ILE A 115 16.21 -16.03 3.30
C ILE A 115 17.17 -16.58 2.24
N LYS A 116 16.62 -17.24 1.21
CA LYS A 116 17.37 -17.79 0.08
C LYS A 116 17.72 -16.77 -1.00
N THR A 117 17.35 -15.50 -0.80
CA THR A 117 17.53 -14.40 -1.76
C THR A 117 17.01 -14.70 -3.17
N ARG A 118 15.94 -15.51 -3.29
CA ARG A 118 15.34 -15.93 -4.58
C ARG A 118 14.10 -15.14 -4.91
N TYR A 119 14.11 -14.51 -6.08
CA TYR A 119 13.03 -13.69 -6.59
C TYR A 119 11.70 -14.44 -6.70
N PHE A 120 10.63 -13.73 -6.34
CA PHE A 120 9.27 -14.21 -6.50
C PHE A 120 8.29 -13.06 -6.72
N VAL A 121 7.15 -13.40 -7.31
CA VAL A 121 6.02 -12.49 -7.48
C VAL A 121 4.94 -12.83 -6.47
N ASP A 122 4.37 -11.79 -5.87
CA ASP A 122 3.23 -11.88 -4.97
C ASP A 122 2.32 -10.66 -5.18
N VAL A 123 1.03 -10.83 -4.87
CA VAL A 123 0.01 -9.79 -4.99
C VAL A 123 0.19 -8.72 -3.90
N HIS A 124 0.76 -9.07 -2.75
CA HIS A 124 0.85 -8.17 -1.62
C HIS A 124 2.19 -7.41 -1.57
N PRO A 125 2.19 -6.14 -1.13
CA PRO A 125 3.41 -5.40 -0.80
C PRO A 125 4.27 -6.06 0.29
N PRO A 126 5.56 -5.69 0.42
CA PRO A 126 6.54 -6.54 1.08
C PRO A 126 6.64 -6.38 2.61
N LEU A 127 6.20 -5.27 3.22
CA LEU A 127 6.52 -4.94 4.63
C LEU A 127 6.15 -6.05 5.61
N ALA A 128 4.92 -6.55 5.58
CA ALA A 128 4.47 -7.58 6.51
C ALA A 128 5.28 -8.89 6.36
N LYS A 129 5.62 -9.25 5.11
CA LYS A 129 6.46 -10.42 4.83
C LYS A 129 7.89 -10.20 5.32
N LEU A 130 8.44 -9.00 5.12
CA LEU A 130 9.79 -8.64 5.60
C LEU A 130 9.88 -8.67 7.13
N LEU A 131 8.85 -8.20 7.86
CA LEU A 131 8.82 -8.26 9.33
C LEU A 131 8.83 -9.70 9.85
N ILE A 132 8.03 -10.58 9.24
CA ILE A 132 7.99 -12.01 9.59
C ILE A 132 9.32 -12.68 9.24
N THR A 133 9.87 -12.37 8.06
CA THR A 133 11.16 -12.89 7.60
C THR A 133 12.29 -12.44 8.51
N LEU A 134 12.28 -11.20 8.99
CA LEU A 134 13.25 -10.68 9.95
C LEU A 134 13.26 -11.52 11.23
N ALA A 135 12.08 -11.88 11.76
CA ALA A 135 12.01 -12.77 12.91
C ALA A 135 12.53 -14.18 12.57
N ALA A 136 12.26 -14.70 11.39
CA ALA A 136 12.84 -15.98 10.96
C ALA A 136 14.38 -15.91 10.89
N PHE A 137 14.92 -14.85 10.29
CA PHE A 137 16.36 -14.62 10.12
C PHE A 137 17.08 -14.49 11.47
N VAL A 138 16.57 -13.65 12.38
CA VAL A 138 17.17 -13.42 13.72
C VAL A 138 17.23 -14.70 14.54
N PHE A 139 16.26 -15.60 14.37
CA PHE A 139 16.21 -16.88 15.07
C PHE A 139 16.83 -18.05 14.28
N GLY A 140 17.62 -17.76 13.24
CA GLY A 140 18.46 -18.74 12.57
C GLY A 140 17.74 -19.67 11.58
N TYR A 141 16.64 -19.21 10.97
CA TYR A 141 15.98 -19.96 9.90
C TYR A 141 16.86 -20.00 8.64
N ASP A 142 17.03 -21.19 8.05
CA ASP A 142 17.87 -21.43 6.87
C ASP A 142 17.11 -21.41 5.53
N GLY A 143 15.78 -21.30 5.58
CA GLY A 143 14.92 -21.30 4.38
C GLY A 143 14.67 -22.68 3.75
N ASN A 144 15.15 -23.77 4.35
CA ASN A 144 15.06 -25.12 3.74
C ASN A 144 13.76 -25.86 4.01
N PHE A 145 12.95 -25.37 4.93
CA PHE A 145 11.64 -25.97 5.16
C PHE A 145 10.69 -25.63 4.01
N ASP A 146 10.05 -26.68 3.52
CA ASP A 146 9.07 -26.61 2.47
C ASP A 146 7.65 -26.46 3.08
N PHE A 147 7.01 -25.33 2.76
CA PHE A 147 5.70 -24.91 3.21
C PHE A 147 4.55 -25.35 2.28
N GLU A 148 4.70 -26.41 1.48
CA GLU A 148 3.69 -26.82 0.49
C GLU A 148 2.34 -27.27 1.05
N THR A 149 2.31 -27.95 2.20
CA THR A 149 1.11 -28.64 2.68
C THR A 149 0.66 -28.19 4.07
N ILE A 150 -0.64 -27.94 4.20
CA ILE A 150 -1.29 -27.69 5.49
C ILE A 150 -1.22 -28.96 6.33
N GLY A 151 -0.86 -28.83 7.61
CA GLY A 151 -0.71 -29.94 8.54
C GLY A 151 0.70 -30.52 8.61
N LYS A 152 1.63 -30.11 7.75
CA LYS A 152 3.05 -30.50 7.85
C LYS A 152 3.65 -29.98 9.15
N ILE A 153 4.32 -30.86 9.90
CA ILE A 153 4.95 -30.53 11.18
C ILE A 153 6.20 -29.69 10.90
N TYR A 154 6.44 -28.66 11.69
CA TYR A 154 7.63 -27.83 11.56
C TYR A 154 8.89 -28.58 11.98
N GLU A 155 9.89 -28.58 11.10
CA GLU A 155 11.21 -29.15 11.33
C GLU A 155 12.26 -28.06 11.09
N HIS A 156 13.08 -27.75 12.10
CA HIS A 156 14.12 -26.72 12.03
C HIS A 156 13.64 -25.30 11.64
N VAL A 157 12.34 -25.00 11.79
CA VAL A 157 11.77 -23.66 11.59
C VAL A 157 11.53 -22.98 12.93
N PRO A 158 12.00 -21.74 13.15
CA PRO A 158 11.63 -20.95 14.31
C PRO A 158 10.20 -20.38 14.19
N TYR A 159 9.21 -21.25 13.92
CA TYR A 159 7.83 -20.87 13.64
C TYR A 159 7.16 -20.13 14.81
N VAL A 160 7.57 -20.43 16.05
CA VAL A 160 7.09 -19.71 17.23
C VAL A 160 7.54 -18.25 17.18
N ALA A 161 8.82 -17.98 16.85
CA ALA A 161 9.33 -16.63 16.70
C ALA A 161 8.65 -15.90 15.54
N MET A 162 8.40 -16.60 14.42
CA MET A 162 7.65 -16.05 13.29
C MET A 162 6.21 -15.68 13.67
N ARG A 163 5.53 -16.51 14.47
CA ARG A 163 4.18 -16.24 15.00
C ARG A 163 4.17 -15.17 16.10
N MET A 164 5.28 -14.96 16.81
CA MET A 164 5.37 -13.90 17.81
C MET A 164 5.20 -12.50 17.19
N VAL A 165 5.66 -12.28 15.96
CA VAL A 165 5.48 -10.98 15.27
C VAL A 165 4.00 -10.59 15.14
N PRO A 166 3.15 -11.35 14.42
CA PRO A 166 1.73 -11.04 14.32
C PRO A 166 1.04 -11.10 15.68
N ALA A 167 1.45 -11.96 16.61
CA ALA A 167 0.82 -12.03 17.93
C ALA A 167 1.08 -10.77 18.77
N LEU A 168 2.32 -10.26 18.78
CA LEU A 168 2.68 -9.03 19.49
C LEU A 168 2.04 -7.79 18.85
N LEU A 169 1.95 -7.73 17.51
CA LEU A 169 1.22 -6.67 16.82
C LEU A 169 -0.28 -6.74 17.14
N GLY A 170 -0.84 -7.95 17.23
CA GLY A 170 -2.21 -8.17 17.68
C GLY A 170 -2.44 -7.71 19.12
N VAL A 171 -1.48 -7.92 20.03
CA VAL A 171 -1.52 -7.39 21.40
C VAL A 171 -1.47 -5.87 21.38
N ALA A 172 -0.58 -5.28 20.58
CA ALA A 172 -0.40 -3.83 20.49
C ALA A 172 -1.64 -3.09 19.92
N THR A 173 -2.48 -3.77 19.13
CA THR A 173 -3.78 -3.25 18.68
C THR A 173 -4.76 -2.98 19.83
N VAL A 174 -4.67 -3.72 20.95
CA VAL A 174 -5.56 -3.53 22.11
C VAL A 174 -5.38 -2.16 22.79
N PRO A 175 -4.19 -1.77 23.28
CA PRO A 175 -4.02 -0.46 23.89
C PRO A 175 -4.29 0.67 22.89
N LEU A 176 -4.04 0.46 21.59
CA LEU A 176 -4.38 1.46 20.57
C LEU A 176 -5.87 1.75 20.50
N SER A 177 -6.75 0.77 20.71
CA SER A 177 -8.20 1.03 20.71
C SER A 177 -8.63 1.85 21.93
N TYR A 178 -8.07 1.57 23.11
CA TYR A 178 -8.25 2.40 24.30
C TYR A 178 -7.83 3.84 24.03
N LEU A 179 -6.59 4.01 23.56
CA LEU A 179 -5.97 5.32 23.33
C LEU A 179 -6.71 6.11 22.26
N THR A 180 -7.18 5.45 21.20
CA THR A 180 -7.98 6.07 20.14
C THR A 180 -9.29 6.62 20.69
N LEU A 181 -10.02 5.85 21.50
CA LEU A 181 -11.26 6.32 22.09
C LEU A 181 -11.03 7.43 23.13
N ARG A 182 -9.93 7.39 23.88
CA ARG A 182 -9.55 8.51 24.76
C ARG A 182 -9.18 9.77 23.96
N ALA A 183 -8.51 9.63 22.82
CA ALA A 183 -8.24 10.74 21.90
C ALA A 183 -9.53 11.31 21.29
N LEU A 184 -10.57 10.48 21.09
CA LEU A 184 -11.92 10.93 20.68
C LEU A 184 -12.76 11.50 21.84
N ASP A 185 -12.16 11.78 22.99
CA ASP A 185 -12.80 12.31 24.20
C ASP A 185 -13.91 11.41 24.78
N CYS A 186 -13.88 10.10 24.48
CA CYS A 186 -14.80 9.13 25.06
C CYS A 186 -14.39 8.78 26.50
N ARG A 187 -15.36 8.52 27.38
CA ARG A 187 -15.10 8.16 28.80
C ARG A 187 -14.16 6.95 28.92
N ALA A 188 -13.34 6.91 29.98
CA ALA A 188 -12.43 5.81 30.25
C ALA A 188 -13.12 4.43 30.31
N THR A 189 -14.35 4.38 30.81
CA THR A 189 -15.17 3.15 30.82
C THR A 189 -15.53 2.65 29.42
N THR A 190 -15.85 3.56 28.49
CA THR A 190 -16.12 3.23 27.08
C THR A 190 -14.84 2.76 26.37
N ALA A 191 -13.71 3.44 26.63
CA ALA A 191 -12.41 3.04 26.10
C ALA A 191 -11.97 1.66 26.61
N LEU A 192 -12.21 1.39 27.90
CA LEU A 192 -11.97 0.08 28.51
C LEU A 192 -12.82 -1.01 27.85
N LEU A 193 -14.12 -0.75 27.65
CA LEU A 193 -15.02 -1.71 27.02
C LEU A 193 -14.56 -2.11 25.61
N ALA A 194 -14.13 -1.14 24.79
CA ALA A 194 -13.59 -1.43 23.46
C ALA A 194 -12.31 -2.27 23.50
N SER A 195 -11.44 -2.02 24.48
CA SER A 195 -10.22 -2.82 24.68
C SER A 195 -10.54 -4.25 25.08
N ILE A 196 -11.55 -4.44 25.93
CA ILE A 196 -12.04 -5.76 26.33
C ILE A 196 -12.62 -6.49 25.11
N PHE A 197 -13.46 -5.84 24.30
CA PHE A 197 -14.02 -6.44 23.09
C PHE A 197 -12.92 -6.88 22.12
N ILE A 198 -11.95 -6.03 21.81
CA ILE A 198 -10.83 -6.40 20.92
C ILE A 198 -9.93 -7.46 21.55
N THR A 199 -9.82 -7.53 22.88
CA THR A 199 -9.03 -8.56 23.57
C THR A 199 -9.66 -9.94 23.46
N PHE A 200 -11.00 -10.03 23.58
CA PHE A 200 -11.74 -11.30 23.57
C PHE A 200 -12.43 -11.61 22.24
N GLU A 201 -12.13 -10.86 21.18
CA GLU A 201 -12.65 -11.12 19.84
C GLU A 201 -11.91 -12.27 19.17
N ASN A 202 -12.59 -13.40 18.99
CA ASN A 202 -12.00 -14.64 18.49
C ASN A 202 -11.43 -14.51 17.07
N GLY A 203 -12.05 -13.70 16.21
CA GLY A 203 -11.54 -13.47 14.85
C GLY A 203 -10.14 -12.86 14.86
N LEU A 204 -9.95 -11.79 15.64
CA LEU A 204 -8.66 -11.10 15.76
C LEU A 204 -7.61 -11.93 16.50
N VAL A 205 -8.03 -12.70 17.52
CA VAL A 205 -7.14 -13.63 18.22
C VAL A 205 -6.64 -14.72 17.28
N THR A 206 -7.52 -15.28 16.46
CA THR A 206 -7.16 -16.35 15.50
C THR A 206 -6.21 -15.81 14.43
N GLN A 207 -6.53 -14.66 13.82
CA GLN A 207 -5.71 -14.06 12.77
C GLN A 207 -4.32 -13.63 13.26
N SER A 208 -4.22 -13.11 14.50
CA SER A 208 -2.93 -12.69 15.07
C SER A 208 -2.05 -13.84 15.57
N ARG A 209 -2.58 -15.07 15.67
CA ARG A 209 -1.84 -16.23 16.18
C ARG A 209 -0.87 -16.85 15.17
N HIS A 210 -1.21 -16.78 13.88
CA HIS A 210 -0.55 -17.51 12.81
C HIS A 210 0.39 -16.60 12.01
N ILE A 211 1.26 -17.19 11.18
CA ILE A 211 2.17 -16.47 10.28
C ILE A 211 1.35 -15.83 9.13
N LEU A 212 0.58 -14.80 9.45
CA LEU A 212 -0.34 -14.11 8.55
C LEU A 212 -0.02 -12.62 8.46
N LEU A 213 -0.30 -12.02 7.30
CA LEU A 213 -0.08 -10.58 7.06
C LEU A 213 -1.19 -9.70 7.63
N ASP A 214 -2.35 -10.29 7.96
CA ASP A 214 -3.53 -9.54 8.39
C ASP A 214 -3.32 -8.87 9.77
N SER A 215 -2.56 -9.48 10.67
CA SER A 215 -2.28 -8.87 11.99
C SER A 215 -1.42 -7.60 11.88
N PRO A 216 -0.27 -7.60 11.18
CA PRO A 216 0.43 -6.35 10.85
C PRO A 216 -0.48 -5.30 10.18
N LEU A 217 -1.32 -5.71 9.22
CA LEU A 217 -2.26 -4.80 8.55
C LEU A 217 -3.24 -4.16 9.55
N VAL A 218 -3.88 -4.95 10.40
CA VAL A 218 -4.84 -4.46 11.41
C VAL A 218 -4.14 -3.55 12.42
N PHE A 219 -2.94 -3.91 12.85
CA PHE A 219 -2.14 -3.08 13.76
C PHE A 219 -1.83 -1.71 13.14
N PHE A 220 -1.26 -1.67 11.93
CA PHE A 220 -0.94 -0.40 11.28
C PHE A 220 -2.21 0.40 10.95
N THR A 221 -3.33 -0.26 10.68
CA THR A 221 -4.62 0.40 10.48
C THR A 221 -5.07 1.09 11.78
N ALA A 222 -5.07 0.37 12.90
CA ALA A 222 -5.40 0.92 14.20
C ALA A 222 -4.44 2.05 14.62
N LEU A 223 -3.14 1.88 14.36
CA LEU A 223 -2.11 2.89 14.61
C LEU A 223 -2.37 4.17 13.79
N THR A 224 -2.73 4.01 12.51
CA THR A 224 -3.04 5.14 11.62
C THR A 224 -4.24 5.92 12.11
N ILE A 225 -5.32 5.24 12.51
CA ILE A 225 -6.51 5.90 13.04
C ILE A 225 -6.19 6.62 14.36
N PHE A 226 -5.43 5.99 15.25
CA PHE A 226 -4.97 6.62 16.49
C PHE A 226 -4.18 7.91 16.22
N LEU A 227 -3.18 7.83 15.33
CA LEU A 227 -2.33 8.96 14.97
C LEU A 227 -3.14 10.07 14.28
N TRP A 228 -4.10 9.70 13.43
CA TRP A 228 -5.00 10.63 12.77
C TRP A 228 -5.91 11.36 13.76
N CYS A 229 -6.46 10.65 14.77
CA CYS A 229 -7.22 11.27 15.86
C CYS A 229 -6.35 12.27 16.64
N GLY A 230 -5.11 11.89 16.98
CA GLY A 230 -4.15 12.78 17.63
C GLY A 230 -3.84 14.02 16.78
N PHE A 231 -3.66 13.85 15.47
CA PHE A 231 -3.50 14.97 14.53
C PHE A 231 -4.73 15.88 14.51
N CYS A 232 -5.95 15.33 14.42
CA CYS A 232 -7.18 16.13 14.44
C CYS A 232 -7.32 16.96 15.71
N ASN A 233 -6.84 16.44 16.84
CA ASN A 233 -6.84 17.13 18.12
C ASN A 233 -5.84 18.31 18.14
N GLU A 234 -4.62 18.08 17.66
CA GLU A 234 -3.62 19.15 17.51
C GLU A 234 -4.03 20.21 16.48
N ASP A 235 -4.65 19.81 15.37
CA ASP A 235 -5.13 20.72 14.31
C ASP A 235 -6.23 21.65 14.83
N ARG A 236 -7.05 21.18 15.78
CA ARG A 236 -8.04 22.02 16.45
C ARG A 236 -7.43 22.92 17.52
N HIS A 237 -6.33 22.49 18.15
CA HIS A 237 -5.71 23.22 19.26
C HIS A 237 -4.76 24.30 18.75
N GLU A 238 -3.68 23.91 18.08
CA GLU A 238 -2.65 24.82 17.59
C GLU A 238 -2.00 24.28 16.30
N PRO A 239 -2.53 24.68 15.12
CA PRO A 239 -1.93 24.36 13.83
C PRO A 239 -0.46 24.77 13.70
N PHE A 240 0.32 23.95 12.99
CA PHE A 240 1.74 24.17 12.72
C PHE A 240 2.67 24.19 13.95
N SER A 241 2.19 23.76 15.12
CA SER A 241 3.04 23.46 16.27
C SER A 241 3.98 22.28 15.99
N GLN A 242 5.01 22.09 16.81
CA GLN A 242 5.88 20.91 16.69
C GLN A 242 5.09 19.61 16.90
N GLY A 243 4.11 19.62 17.80
CA GLY A 243 3.19 18.51 18.02
C GLY A 243 2.38 18.21 16.76
N TRP A 244 1.77 19.23 16.16
CA TRP A 244 1.01 19.13 14.92
C TRP A 244 1.79 18.43 13.79
N TRP A 245 3.04 18.87 13.56
CA TRP A 245 3.90 18.24 12.56
C TRP A 245 4.26 16.79 12.89
N THR A 246 4.51 16.50 14.17
CA THR A 246 4.85 15.15 14.62
C THR A 246 3.69 14.18 14.38
N TRP A 247 2.48 14.53 14.81
CA TRP A 247 1.30 13.69 14.61
C TRP A 247 0.93 13.54 13.13
N LEU A 248 1.06 14.62 12.34
CA LEU A 248 0.80 14.57 10.90
C LEU A 248 1.81 13.69 10.15
N ALA A 249 3.11 13.85 10.42
CA ALA A 249 4.16 13.06 9.79
C ALA A 249 4.07 11.58 10.18
N LEU A 250 3.79 11.28 11.46
CA LEU A 250 3.57 9.92 11.92
C LEU A 250 2.32 9.30 11.28
N SER A 251 1.24 10.06 11.11
CA SER A 251 0.05 9.59 10.39
C SER A 251 0.40 9.20 8.94
N GLY A 252 1.18 10.03 8.26
CA GLY A 252 1.73 9.73 6.93
C GLY A 252 2.59 8.48 6.87
N LEU A 253 3.53 8.35 7.81
CA LEU A 253 4.40 7.18 7.91
C LEU A 253 3.59 5.90 8.14
N SER A 254 2.60 5.96 9.02
CA SER A 254 1.71 4.84 9.33
C SER A 254 0.82 4.48 8.14
N LEU A 255 0.31 5.46 7.37
CA LEU A 255 -0.39 5.20 6.10
C LEU A 255 0.50 4.46 5.09
N GLY A 256 1.77 4.87 4.97
CA GLY A 256 2.78 4.18 4.17
C GLY A 256 2.97 2.73 4.62
N ALA A 257 3.07 2.50 5.93
CA ALA A 257 3.19 1.16 6.50
C ALA A 257 1.95 0.28 6.24
N VAL A 258 0.75 0.84 6.36
CA VAL A 258 -0.52 0.14 6.07
C VAL A 258 -0.56 -0.37 4.62
N VAL A 259 -0.34 0.52 3.64
CA VAL A 259 -0.37 0.14 2.22
C VAL A 259 0.80 -0.78 1.85
N SER A 260 1.95 -0.65 2.52
CA SER A 260 3.10 -1.54 2.34
C SER A 260 2.91 -2.94 2.94
N CYS A 261 1.85 -3.17 3.73
CA CYS A 261 1.45 -4.51 4.17
C CYS A 261 0.50 -5.18 3.16
N LYS A 262 -0.55 -4.47 2.74
CA LYS A 262 -1.60 -4.98 1.83
C LYS A 262 -2.31 -3.80 1.15
N TRP A 263 -2.70 -3.95 -0.11
CA TRP A 263 -3.42 -2.89 -0.84
C TRP A 263 -4.83 -2.60 -0.31
N VAL A 264 -5.41 -3.47 0.52
CA VAL A 264 -6.63 -3.13 1.29
C VAL A 264 -6.40 -1.88 2.16
N GLY A 265 -5.15 -1.58 2.52
CA GLY A 265 -4.73 -0.36 3.16
C GLY A 265 -5.06 0.94 2.41
N LEU A 266 -5.34 0.87 1.09
CA LEU A 266 -5.84 1.99 0.31
C LEU A 266 -7.19 2.50 0.83
N PHE A 267 -8.01 1.64 1.47
CA PHE A 267 -9.26 2.09 2.11
C PHE A 267 -9.00 2.96 3.35
N THR A 268 -7.92 2.69 4.09
CA THR A 268 -7.49 3.56 5.20
C THR A 268 -6.98 4.90 4.68
N ILE A 269 -6.21 4.90 3.59
CA ILE A 269 -5.79 6.13 2.89
C ILE A 269 -7.02 6.90 2.41
N ALA A 270 -8.00 6.24 1.81
CA ALA A 270 -9.24 6.89 1.36
C ALA A 270 -10.02 7.50 2.54
N THR A 271 -10.10 6.80 3.68
CA THR A 271 -10.79 7.29 4.89
C THR A 271 -10.12 8.56 5.45
N VAL A 272 -8.79 8.54 5.60
CA VAL A 272 -8.02 9.71 6.04
C VAL A 272 -8.06 10.83 4.99
N GLY A 273 -8.03 10.47 3.71
CA GLY A 273 -8.13 11.39 2.58
C GLY A 273 -9.46 12.13 2.56
N VAL A 274 -10.58 11.43 2.68
CA VAL A 274 -11.92 12.05 2.79
C VAL A 274 -12.01 12.93 4.04
N SER A 275 -11.52 12.46 5.19
CA SER A 275 -11.47 13.27 6.41
C SER A 275 -10.64 14.55 6.22
N THR A 276 -9.51 14.45 5.52
CA THR A 276 -8.66 15.58 5.15
C THR A 276 -9.36 16.57 4.21
N LEU A 277 -10.06 16.07 3.20
CA LEU A 277 -10.83 16.89 2.26
C LEU A 277 -11.92 17.67 2.99
N VAL A 278 -12.62 17.03 3.94
CA VAL A 278 -13.61 17.71 4.79
C VAL A 278 -12.96 18.79 5.66
N GLN A 279 -11.80 18.54 6.27
CA GLN A 279 -11.06 19.55 7.03
C GLN A 279 -10.66 20.75 6.16
N LEU A 280 -10.12 20.49 4.96
CA LEU A 280 -9.73 21.53 4.01
C LEU A 280 -10.94 22.31 3.49
N TRP A 281 -12.05 21.64 3.23
CA TRP A 281 -13.32 22.28 2.85
C TRP A 281 -13.82 23.24 3.93
N ASN A 282 -13.78 22.81 5.19
CA ASN A 282 -14.17 23.66 6.32
C ASN A 282 -13.21 24.86 6.50
N LEU A 283 -11.91 24.66 6.30
CA LEU A 283 -10.92 25.75 6.31
C LEU A 283 -11.12 26.74 5.16
N LEU A 284 -11.53 26.27 3.98
CA LEU A 284 -11.84 27.11 2.84
C LEU A 284 -13.11 27.96 3.07
N GLY A 285 -14.09 27.40 3.79
CA GLY A 285 -15.32 28.10 4.17
C GLY A 285 -15.15 29.14 5.28
N ASP A 286 -14.04 29.10 6.04
CA ASP A 286 -13.77 30.09 7.08
C ASP A 286 -13.16 31.37 6.50
N LEU A 287 -13.98 32.42 6.40
CA LEU A 287 -13.58 33.75 5.89
C LEU A 287 -12.44 34.41 6.69
N ARG A 288 -12.10 33.89 7.87
CA ARG A 288 -10.97 34.38 8.69
C ARG A 288 -9.63 33.82 8.23
N VAL A 289 -9.63 32.73 7.47
CA VAL A 289 -8.43 32.05 7.00
C VAL A 289 -7.92 32.73 5.74
N SER A 290 -6.71 33.29 5.79
CA SER A 290 -6.08 33.86 4.60
C SER A 290 -5.75 32.79 3.55
N PRO A 291 -5.76 33.11 2.24
CA PRO A 291 -5.39 32.16 1.19
C PRO A 291 -3.98 31.56 1.37
N ARG A 292 -3.03 32.35 1.91
CA ARG A 292 -1.67 31.87 2.22
C ARG A 292 -1.68 30.81 3.32
N LEU A 293 -2.49 30.99 4.36
CA LEU A 293 -2.64 30.04 5.45
C LEU A 293 -3.30 28.74 4.96
N PHE A 294 -4.34 28.85 4.13
CA PHE A 294 -4.96 27.70 3.47
C PHE A 294 -3.94 26.91 2.64
N MET A 295 -3.17 27.59 1.77
CA MET A 295 -2.14 26.94 0.96
C MET A 295 -1.07 26.26 1.81
N ARG A 296 -0.69 26.85 2.94
CA ARG A 296 0.24 26.22 3.89
C ARG A 296 -0.33 24.93 4.49
N HIS A 297 -1.61 24.92 4.86
CA HIS A 297 -2.29 23.72 5.35
C HIS A 297 -2.42 22.63 4.28
N PHE A 298 -2.73 23.03 3.05
CA PHE A 298 -2.82 22.14 1.90
C PHE A 298 -1.46 21.48 1.61
N LEU A 299 -0.39 22.28 1.47
CA LEU A 299 0.95 21.78 1.17
C LEU A 299 1.50 20.89 2.28
N ALA A 300 1.29 21.26 3.55
CA ALA A 300 1.73 20.44 4.68
C ALA A 300 1.05 19.06 4.69
N ARG A 301 -0.27 19.02 4.44
CA ARG A 301 -1.02 17.75 4.34
C ARG A 301 -0.64 16.95 3.09
N ALA A 302 -0.45 17.59 1.94
CA ALA A 302 0.03 16.92 0.74
C ALA A 302 1.42 16.29 0.95
N LEU A 303 2.35 17.02 1.56
CA LEU A 303 3.67 16.50 1.89
C LEU A 303 3.58 15.29 2.82
N CYS A 304 2.87 15.41 3.94
CA CYS A 304 2.86 14.35 4.94
C CYS A 304 1.92 13.19 4.61
N LEU A 305 0.78 13.40 3.96
CA LEU A 305 -0.23 12.37 3.71
C LEU A 305 -0.16 11.78 2.30
N ILE A 306 0.71 12.31 1.42
CA ILE A 306 0.94 11.77 0.07
C ILE A 306 2.42 11.41 -0.11
N VAL A 307 3.32 12.39 0.02
CA VAL A 307 4.74 12.17 -0.29
C VAL A 307 5.38 11.18 0.70
N ILE A 308 5.19 11.34 2.01
CA ILE A 308 5.76 10.42 3.00
C ILE A 308 5.28 8.97 2.79
N PRO A 309 3.96 8.67 2.65
CA PRO A 309 3.50 7.31 2.37
C PRO A 309 4.09 6.72 1.09
N ILE A 310 4.18 7.49 0.00
CA ILE A 310 4.76 7.04 -1.26
C ILE A 310 6.24 6.71 -1.08
N VAL A 311 7.01 7.60 -0.46
CA VAL A 311 8.45 7.38 -0.22
C VAL A 311 8.66 6.15 0.65
N PHE A 312 7.86 5.96 1.70
CA PHE A 312 7.94 4.78 2.54
C PHE A 312 7.60 3.50 1.77
N TYR A 313 6.55 3.52 0.95
CA TYR A 313 6.17 2.38 0.10
C TYR A 313 7.27 2.01 -0.89
N MET A 314 7.81 2.99 -1.60
CA MET A 314 8.92 2.79 -2.54
C MET A 314 10.17 2.25 -1.81
N PHE A 315 10.46 2.76 -0.61
CA PHE A 315 11.58 2.29 0.21
C PHE A 315 11.43 0.82 0.64
N MET A 316 10.20 0.38 0.97
CA MET A 316 9.94 -1.04 1.27
C MET A 316 10.15 -1.95 0.05
N PHE A 317 9.78 -1.50 -1.15
CA PHE A 317 10.07 -2.21 -2.39
C PHE A 317 11.56 -2.19 -2.73
N GLN A 318 12.27 -1.11 -2.45
CA GLN A 318 13.72 -1.05 -2.59
C GLN A 318 14.39 -2.13 -1.74
N ILE A 319 14.00 -2.27 -0.46
CA ILE A 319 14.50 -3.34 0.41
C ILE A 319 14.15 -4.72 -0.15
N HIS A 320 12.92 -4.90 -0.64
CA HIS A 320 12.48 -6.15 -1.25
C HIS A 320 13.37 -6.57 -2.44
N PHE A 321 13.65 -5.66 -3.38
CA PHE A 321 14.51 -5.96 -4.53
C PHE A 321 15.98 -6.12 -4.14
N LEU A 322 16.48 -5.37 -3.15
CA LEU A 322 17.85 -5.53 -2.65
C LEU A 322 18.08 -6.89 -1.96
N ILE A 323 17.06 -7.51 -1.39
CA ILE A 323 17.19 -8.84 -0.78
C ILE A 323 17.07 -9.95 -1.84
N LEU A 324 16.23 -9.75 -2.86
CA LEU A 324 15.90 -10.76 -3.86
C LEU A 324 16.77 -10.65 -5.11
N GLU A 325 18.07 -10.85 -4.94
CA GLU A 325 19.06 -10.69 -6.01
C GLU A 325 19.17 -11.90 -6.95
N ASN A 326 18.68 -13.09 -6.58
CA ASN A 326 18.83 -14.30 -7.40
C ASN A 326 17.54 -14.71 -8.11
N SER A 327 17.67 -15.38 -9.25
CA SER A 327 16.58 -15.99 -10.00
C SER A 327 15.80 -17.00 -9.14
N GLY A 328 14.47 -16.98 -9.29
CA GLY A 328 13.53 -17.86 -8.60
C GLY A 328 12.27 -18.06 -9.44
N GLU A 329 11.29 -18.82 -8.95
CA GLU A 329 10.09 -19.22 -9.71
C GLU A 329 9.26 -18.06 -10.26
N GLY A 330 9.42 -16.84 -9.73
CA GLY A 330 8.70 -15.65 -10.20
C GLY A 330 9.40 -14.87 -11.33
N ASP A 331 10.61 -15.24 -11.73
CA ASP A 331 11.39 -14.51 -12.73
C ASP A 331 10.70 -14.47 -14.10
N GLY A 332 10.05 -15.56 -14.52
CA GLY A 332 9.37 -15.69 -15.82
C GLY A 332 8.26 -14.68 -16.09
N PHE A 333 7.69 -14.05 -15.04
CA PHE A 333 6.68 -13.00 -15.18
C PHE A 333 7.28 -11.60 -15.40
N MET A 334 8.60 -11.47 -15.30
CA MET A 334 9.31 -10.21 -15.43
C MET A 334 9.84 -9.99 -16.84
N SER A 335 10.16 -8.73 -17.16
CA SER A 335 10.81 -8.38 -18.42
C SER A 335 12.22 -8.97 -18.50
N PRO A 336 12.78 -9.21 -19.70
CA PRO A 336 14.14 -9.73 -19.82
C PRO A 336 15.17 -8.83 -19.15
N GLU A 337 14.99 -7.51 -19.21
CA GLU A 337 15.91 -6.53 -18.61
C GLU A 337 15.93 -6.67 -17.09
N PHE A 338 14.76 -6.89 -16.46
CA PHE A 338 14.70 -7.17 -15.03
C PHE A 338 15.31 -8.52 -14.70
N GLN A 339 15.02 -9.57 -15.47
CA GLN A 339 15.62 -10.89 -15.28
C GLN A 339 17.16 -10.83 -15.37
N HIS A 340 17.71 -9.97 -16.24
CA HIS A 340 19.14 -9.74 -16.39
C HIS A 340 19.80 -9.09 -15.16
N THR A 341 19.02 -8.46 -14.28
CA THR A 341 19.53 -7.97 -12.99
C THR A 341 19.68 -9.07 -11.94
N LEU A 342 19.05 -10.22 -12.14
CA LEU A 342 19.04 -11.33 -11.19
C LEU A 342 20.24 -12.28 -11.41
N GLY A 343 20.89 -12.68 -10.31
CA GLY A 343 21.93 -13.70 -10.29
C GLY A 343 21.40 -15.12 -10.52
N GLY A 344 22.29 -16.03 -10.93
CA GLY A 344 22.03 -17.48 -10.99
C GLY A 344 21.51 -18.04 -12.32
N LYS A 345 20.86 -17.22 -13.16
CA LYS A 345 20.57 -17.57 -14.56
C LYS A 345 21.07 -16.45 -15.47
N GLY A 346 22.27 -16.61 -16.03
CA GLY A 346 22.72 -15.71 -17.09
C GLY A 346 21.84 -15.90 -18.31
N MET A 347 21.09 -14.88 -18.69
CA MET A 347 20.64 -14.76 -20.08
C MET A 347 21.91 -14.52 -20.92
N GLN A 348 22.03 -15.19 -22.07
CA GLN A 348 23.18 -14.94 -22.94
C GLN A 348 23.12 -13.51 -23.48
N ASP A 349 24.26 -12.84 -23.53
CA ASP A 349 24.38 -11.55 -24.21
C ASP A 349 23.92 -11.73 -25.67
N THR A 350 23.05 -10.83 -26.13
CA THR A 350 22.57 -10.82 -27.51
C THR A 350 23.21 -9.69 -28.29
N TYR A 351 23.41 -9.88 -29.59
CA TYR A 351 23.87 -8.81 -30.48
C TYR A 351 22.81 -7.69 -30.54
N ALA A 352 23.26 -6.44 -30.51
CA ALA A 352 22.38 -5.28 -30.60
C ALA A 352 21.79 -5.12 -32.01
N ASP A 353 22.62 -5.33 -33.03
CA ASP A 353 22.22 -5.20 -34.43
C ASP A 353 21.70 -6.53 -34.97
N VAL A 354 20.59 -6.45 -35.69
CA VAL A 354 19.97 -7.58 -36.40
C VAL A 354 20.04 -7.32 -37.90
N ALA A 355 20.41 -8.34 -38.65
CA ALA A 355 20.54 -8.30 -40.11
C ALA A 355 19.75 -9.45 -40.76
N VAL A 356 19.50 -9.33 -42.07
CA VAL A 356 19.01 -10.48 -42.86
C VAL A 356 20.01 -11.63 -42.73
N GLY A 357 19.50 -12.85 -42.53
CA GLY A 357 20.29 -14.05 -42.25
C GLY A 357 20.56 -14.27 -40.75
N SER A 358 20.16 -13.34 -39.88
CA SER A 358 20.27 -13.53 -38.44
C SER A 358 19.24 -14.55 -37.95
N THR A 359 19.67 -15.39 -37.01
CA THR A 359 18.77 -16.21 -36.19
C THR A 359 18.34 -15.40 -34.98
N ILE A 360 17.04 -15.24 -34.79
CA ILE A 360 16.45 -14.43 -33.72
C ILE A 360 15.38 -15.21 -32.97
N THR A 361 15.10 -14.76 -31.75
CA THR A 361 13.93 -15.14 -30.95
C THR A 361 13.07 -13.90 -30.74
N ILE A 362 11.80 -13.94 -31.18
CA ILE A 362 10.89 -12.78 -31.05
C ILE A 362 10.07 -12.95 -29.78
N ARG A 363 10.09 -11.95 -28.90
CA ARG A 363 9.27 -11.89 -27.68
C ARG A 363 8.14 -10.87 -27.84
N HIS A 364 6.93 -11.25 -27.47
CA HIS A 364 5.81 -10.32 -27.46
C HIS A 364 5.90 -9.38 -26.25
N VAL A 365 5.83 -8.06 -26.49
CA VAL A 365 6.02 -7.04 -25.45
C VAL A 365 4.90 -7.04 -24.39
N ASN A 366 3.65 -7.23 -24.81
CA ASN A 366 2.48 -7.08 -23.93
C ASN A 366 2.01 -8.39 -23.28
N THR A 367 2.57 -9.54 -23.67
CA THR A 367 2.26 -10.84 -23.04
C THR A 367 3.36 -11.22 -22.08
N GLN A 368 3.00 -11.70 -20.90
CA GLN A 368 3.96 -12.14 -19.90
C GLN A 368 4.75 -13.37 -20.38
N GLY A 369 5.97 -13.13 -20.87
CA GLY A 369 6.96 -14.16 -21.18
C GLY A 369 6.84 -14.84 -22.55
N GLY A 370 5.87 -14.51 -23.41
CA GLY A 370 5.62 -15.28 -24.63
C GLY A 370 6.60 -15.02 -25.79
N TYR A 371 7.32 -16.06 -26.22
CA TYR A 371 8.14 -16.09 -27.42
C TYR A 371 7.38 -16.68 -28.61
N LEU A 372 7.60 -16.16 -29.81
CA LEU A 372 7.10 -16.74 -31.06
C LEU A 372 7.63 -18.17 -31.20
N HIS A 373 6.75 -19.15 -31.12
CA HIS A 373 7.11 -20.56 -31.01
C HIS A 373 6.35 -21.42 -32.02
N SER A 374 7.03 -22.44 -32.57
CA SER A 374 6.39 -23.45 -33.42
C SER A 374 6.96 -24.85 -33.18
N HIS A 375 6.10 -25.86 -33.14
CA HIS A 375 6.48 -27.26 -32.93
C HIS A 375 5.70 -28.17 -33.88
N PRO A 376 6.09 -29.44 -34.12
CA PRO A 376 5.52 -30.29 -35.17
C PRO A 376 4.14 -30.87 -34.83
N HIS A 377 3.21 -30.00 -34.44
CA HIS A 377 1.78 -30.28 -34.30
C HIS A 377 0.98 -29.31 -35.15
N ASN A 378 -0.13 -29.80 -35.70
CA ASN A 378 -1.00 -29.04 -36.57
C ASN A 378 -2.27 -28.59 -35.83
N TYR A 379 -2.92 -27.53 -36.31
CA TYR A 379 -4.22 -27.13 -35.78
C TYR A 379 -5.26 -28.26 -36.00
N PRO A 380 -6.14 -28.53 -35.00
CA PRO A 380 -7.19 -29.54 -35.15
C PRO A 380 -8.32 -29.09 -36.09
N GLY A 381 -8.50 -27.77 -36.24
CA GLY A 381 -9.43 -27.11 -37.17
C GLY A 381 -8.70 -26.10 -38.05
N GLY A 382 -9.45 -25.21 -38.69
CA GLY A 382 -8.87 -24.14 -39.52
C GLY A 382 -8.06 -24.69 -40.70
N SER A 383 -6.85 -24.15 -40.89
CA SER A 383 -5.95 -24.54 -41.99
C SER A 383 -5.40 -25.95 -41.88
N LYS A 384 -5.40 -26.53 -40.67
CA LYS A 384 -4.68 -27.76 -40.32
C LYS A 384 -3.16 -27.71 -40.62
N GLN A 385 -2.59 -26.52 -40.73
CA GLN A 385 -1.16 -26.29 -40.85
C GLN A 385 -0.48 -26.30 -39.46
N GLN A 386 0.85 -26.15 -39.43
CA GLN A 386 1.60 -26.23 -38.18
C GLN A 386 1.27 -25.05 -37.27
N GLN A 387 1.18 -25.33 -35.96
CA GLN A 387 0.78 -24.34 -34.98
C GLN A 387 1.87 -23.28 -34.74
N ILE A 388 1.42 -22.03 -34.61
CA ILE A 388 2.20 -20.92 -34.08
C ILE A 388 1.59 -20.54 -32.73
N THR A 389 2.44 -20.39 -31.72
CA THR A 389 2.01 -20.11 -30.35
C THR A 389 2.94 -19.10 -29.69
N LEU A 390 2.52 -18.59 -28.52
CA LEU A 390 3.42 -17.89 -27.59
C LEU A 390 3.81 -18.87 -26.48
N TYR A 391 5.08 -19.26 -26.44
CA TYR A 391 5.61 -20.17 -25.42
C TYR A 391 6.48 -19.40 -24.41
N PRO A 392 6.30 -19.58 -23.08
CA PRO A 392 6.95 -18.74 -22.09
C PRO A 392 8.42 -19.07 -21.79
N HIS A 393 8.91 -20.22 -22.28
CA HIS A 393 10.27 -20.67 -22.03
C HIS A 393 11.10 -20.59 -23.30
N ILE A 394 12.39 -20.31 -23.15
CA ILE A 394 13.35 -20.28 -24.25
C ILE A 394 13.69 -21.72 -24.64
N ASP A 395 13.44 -22.07 -25.89
CA ASP A 395 13.84 -23.34 -26.50
C ASP A 395 14.23 -23.18 -27.97
N ASP A 396 14.75 -24.25 -28.58
CA ASP A 396 15.18 -24.24 -29.99
C ASP A 396 14.02 -23.99 -30.97
N ASN A 397 12.78 -24.22 -30.54
CA ASN A 397 11.56 -23.95 -31.29
C ASN A 397 11.15 -22.46 -31.27
N ASN A 398 11.94 -21.61 -30.61
CA ASN A 398 11.82 -20.16 -30.69
C ASN A 398 12.74 -19.53 -31.73
N ASN A 399 13.58 -20.32 -32.41
CA ASN A 399 14.61 -19.80 -33.32
C ASN A 399 14.06 -19.59 -34.73
N TRP A 400 14.09 -18.34 -35.19
CA TRP A 400 13.62 -17.89 -36.50
C TRP A 400 14.75 -17.24 -37.29
N LEU A 401 14.94 -17.67 -38.53
CA LEU A 401 15.84 -17.05 -39.49
C LEU A 401 15.12 -15.91 -40.23
N ILE A 402 15.74 -14.73 -40.27
CA ILE A 402 15.24 -13.62 -41.09
C ILE A 402 15.70 -13.82 -42.54
N VAL A 403 14.74 -13.90 -43.46
CA VAL A 403 14.98 -14.04 -44.90
C VAL A 403 14.48 -12.78 -45.60
N ASN A 404 15.22 -12.28 -46.60
CA ASN A 404 14.79 -11.12 -47.37
C ASN A 404 13.67 -11.52 -48.35
N ALA A 405 12.48 -10.93 -48.23
CA ALA A 405 11.34 -11.24 -49.09
C ALA A 405 11.51 -10.70 -50.52
N SER A 406 12.28 -9.63 -50.70
CA SER A 406 12.47 -8.99 -52.02
C SER A 406 13.42 -9.77 -52.94
N LEU A 407 14.16 -10.73 -52.39
CA LEU A 407 15.07 -11.61 -53.11
C LEU A 407 14.45 -12.98 -53.44
N ASP A 408 13.11 -13.11 -53.34
CA ASP A 408 12.33 -14.34 -53.51
C ASP A 408 13.16 -15.62 -53.42
N GLY A 409 13.63 -15.85 -52.18
CA GLY A 409 14.51 -16.91 -51.71
C GLY A 409 15.10 -17.83 -52.75
N ASP A 410 16.27 -17.49 -53.30
CA ASP A 410 17.19 -18.54 -53.73
C ASP A 410 17.39 -19.46 -52.51
N PRO A 411 16.91 -20.72 -52.55
CA PRO A 411 17.07 -21.65 -51.44
C PRO A 411 18.54 -21.90 -51.10
N ASN A 412 19.44 -21.51 -52.00
CA ASN A 412 20.88 -21.62 -51.88
C ASN A 412 21.56 -20.28 -51.56
N PHE A 413 20.81 -19.21 -51.25
CA PHE A 413 21.41 -17.94 -50.84
C PHE A 413 22.17 -18.13 -49.52
N ASP A 414 23.50 -18.06 -49.62
CA ASP A 414 24.38 -18.23 -48.48
C ASP A 414 24.59 -16.89 -47.76
N TYR A 415 23.82 -16.69 -46.69
CA TYR A 415 23.94 -15.53 -45.81
C TYR A 415 25.29 -15.44 -45.09
N THR A 416 26.11 -16.52 -45.08
CA THR A 416 27.43 -16.50 -44.42
C THR A 416 28.51 -15.83 -45.27
N THR A 417 28.33 -15.76 -46.59
CA THR A 417 29.28 -15.16 -47.53
C THR A 417 28.80 -13.83 -48.12
N ALA A 418 27.51 -13.52 -47.98
CA ALA A 418 26.91 -12.25 -48.38
C ALA A 418 27.33 -11.08 -47.47
N PRO A 419 27.39 -9.83 -47.98
CA PRO A 419 27.58 -8.66 -47.14
C PRO A 419 26.40 -8.50 -46.17
N LEU A 420 26.70 -8.07 -44.95
CA LEU A 420 25.70 -7.86 -43.91
C LEU A 420 24.65 -6.82 -44.36
N GLN A 421 23.39 -7.22 -44.40
CA GLN A 421 22.27 -6.34 -44.73
C GLN A 421 21.46 -6.04 -43.47
N PRO A 422 21.58 -4.84 -42.87
CA PRO A 422 20.80 -4.47 -41.69
C PRO A 422 19.30 -4.39 -41.99
N ILE A 423 18.48 -4.60 -40.96
CA ILE A 423 17.02 -4.44 -41.07
C ILE A 423 16.66 -2.95 -41.03
N HIS A 424 15.76 -2.53 -41.92
CA HIS A 424 15.27 -1.16 -42.00
C HIS A 424 13.75 -1.11 -41.84
N PRO A 425 13.17 0.03 -41.40
CA PRO A 425 11.72 0.22 -41.39
C PRO A 425 11.12 -0.03 -42.78
N HIS A 426 9.94 -0.65 -42.79
CA HIS A 426 9.17 -1.04 -43.97
C HIS A 426 9.85 -2.10 -44.85
N MET A 427 10.92 -2.74 -44.37
CA MET A 427 11.54 -3.86 -45.07
C MET A 427 10.62 -5.08 -45.03
N ARG A 428 10.42 -5.71 -46.19
CA ARG A 428 9.70 -6.99 -46.31
C ARG A 428 10.65 -8.14 -45.98
N ILE A 429 10.30 -8.92 -44.97
CA ILE A 429 11.03 -10.10 -44.53
C ILE A 429 10.13 -11.33 -44.53
N LYS A 430 10.72 -12.52 -44.57
CA LYS A 430 10.07 -13.79 -44.26
C LYS A 430 10.74 -14.37 -43.02
N LEU A 431 9.97 -14.97 -42.13
CA LEU A 431 10.48 -15.62 -40.93
C LEU A 431 10.45 -17.13 -41.14
N GLN A 432 11.62 -17.76 -41.19
CA GLN A 432 11.74 -19.20 -41.36
C GLN A 432 12.07 -19.87 -40.02
N HIS A 433 11.21 -20.78 -39.58
CA HIS A 433 11.41 -21.57 -38.39
C HIS A 433 12.53 -22.59 -38.62
N ILE A 434 13.61 -22.51 -37.85
CA ILE A 434 14.82 -23.30 -38.11
C ILE A 434 14.57 -24.82 -37.93
N PRO A 435 13.94 -25.30 -36.84
CA PRO A 435 13.74 -26.74 -36.65
C PRO A 435 12.87 -27.41 -37.71
N THR A 436 11.80 -26.75 -38.18
CA THR A 436 10.85 -27.36 -39.12
C THR A 436 10.98 -26.88 -40.56
N GLN A 437 11.86 -25.89 -40.81
CA GLN A 437 12.10 -25.28 -42.12
C GLN A 437 10.85 -24.67 -42.78
N LYS A 438 9.78 -24.47 -42.00
CA LYS A 438 8.53 -23.81 -42.42
C LYS A 438 8.61 -22.31 -42.18
N ARG A 439 7.75 -21.56 -42.85
CA ARG A 439 7.69 -20.10 -42.76
C ARG A 439 6.47 -19.67 -41.98
N LEU A 440 6.60 -18.54 -41.30
CA LEU A 440 5.47 -17.86 -40.68
C LEU A 440 4.53 -17.39 -41.80
N HIS A 441 3.30 -17.90 -41.78
CA HIS A 441 2.34 -17.79 -42.87
C HIS A 441 1.02 -17.23 -42.35
N SER A 442 0.41 -16.34 -43.13
CA SER A 442 -0.93 -15.82 -42.85
C SER A 442 -1.92 -16.32 -43.90
N HIS A 443 -3.19 -16.49 -43.51
CA HIS A 443 -4.24 -16.85 -44.44
C HIS A 443 -5.60 -16.34 -43.95
N ASP A 444 -6.57 -16.26 -44.85
CA ASP A 444 -7.92 -15.81 -44.51
C ASP A 444 -8.78 -16.95 -43.93
N ILE A 445 -8.33 -17.46 -42.77
CA ILE A 445 -9.04 -18.50 -42.00
C ILE A 445 -9.20 -17.99 -40.58
N ARG A 446 -10.39 -18.21 -39.99
CA ARG A 446 -10.68 -17.84 -38.62
C ARG A 446 -9.75 -18.54 -37.63
N PRO A 447 -9.23 -17.84 -36.60
CA PRO A 447 -8.42 -18.46 -35.56
C PRO A 447 -9.25 -19.46 -34.73
N PRO A 448 -8.60 -20.45 -34.09
CA PRO A 448 -9.30 -21.57 -33.47
C PRO A 448 -10.04 -21.23 -32.17
N ILE A 449 -9.69 -20.14 -31.48
CA ILE A 449 -10.24 -19.77 -30.16
C ILE A 449 -10.93 -18.41 -30.17
N SER A 450 -10.43 -17.45 -30.96
CA SER A 450 -10.96 -16.08 -30.97
C SER A 450 -12.11 -15.96 -31.97
N ASP A 451 -13.27 -15.54 -31.51
CA ASP A 451 -14.46 -15.36 -32.36
C ASP A 451 -14.56 -13.94 -32.96
N VAL A 452 -13.53 -13.10 -32.79
CA VAL A 452 -13.57 -11.70 -33.27
C VAL A 452 -13.36 -11.62 -34.78
N ASP A 453 -14.15 -10.76 -35.44
CA ASP A 453 -14.22 -10.73 -36.90
C ASP A 453 -12.99 -10.19 -37.61
N PHE A 454 -12.09 -9.49 -36.91
CA PHE A 454 -10.92 -8.85 -37.48
C PHE A 454 -9.61 -9.64 -37.29
N GLN A 455 -9.66 -10.81 -36.65
CA GLN A 455 -8.49 -11.66 -36.45
C GLN A 455 -8.53 -12.86 -37.40
N ASN A 456 -7.36 -13.15 -37.98
CA ASN A 456 -7.12 -14.30 -38.83
C ASN A 456 -6.08 -15.21 -38.18
N GLU A 457 -6.14 -16.50 -38.51
CA GLU A 457 -5.18 -17.50 -38.08
C GLU A 457 -3.81 -17.25 -38.75
N VAL A 458 -2.74 -17.39 -37.96
CA VAL A 458 -1.36 -17.42 -38.42
C VAL A 458 -0.81 -18.81 -38.14
N SER A 459 -0.06 -19.38 -39.08
CA SER A 459 0.44 -20.75 -39.04
C SER A 459 1.91 -20.83 -39.49
N ALA A 460 2.49 -22.02 -39.40
CA ALA A 460 3.73 -22.36 -40.08
C ALA A 460 3.43 -23.25 -41.31
N TYR A 461 3.82 -22.77 -42.50
CA TYR A 461 3.58 -23.47 -43.76
C TYR A 461 4.85 -23.58 -44.62
N GLY A 462 4.83 -24.52 -45.56
CA GLY A 462 5.93 -24.80 -46.47
C GLY A 462 6.59 -26.16 -46.24
N MET A 463 7.59 -26.42 -47.07
CA MET A 463 8.37 -27.65 -47.12
C MET A 463 9.83 -27.31 -47.47
N PRO A 464 10.80 -28.20 -47.20
CA PRO A 464 12.18 -27.98 -47.62
C PRO A 464 12.27 -27.66 -49.13
N GLY A 465 12.96 -26.58 -49.48
CA GLY A 465 13.07 -26.10 -50.87
C GLY A 465 11.89 -25.25 -51.37
N PHE A 466 10.85 -25.03 -50.56
CA PHE A 466 9.76 -24.11 -50.89
C PHE A 466 10.20 -22.65 -50.70
N VAL A 467 10.11 -21.87 -51.78
CA VAL A 467 10.53 -20.45 -51.84
C VAL A 467 9.53 -19.52 -51.12
N GLY A 468 8.42 -20.04 -50.62
CA GLY A 468 7.36 -19.27 -49.98
C GLY A 468 6.46 -18.58 -51.00
N ASP A 469 5.36 -18.01 -50.52
CA ASP A 469 4.49 -17.13 -51.30
C ASP A 469 4.42 -15.73 -50.68
N ALA A 470 3.54 -14.87 -51.19
CA ALA A 470 3.38 -13.50 -50.73
C ALA A 470 2.69 -13.41 -49.36
N ASN A 471 2.05 -14.47 -48.87
CA ASN A 471 1.41 -14.50 -47.56
C ASN A 471 2.40 -14.84 -46.43
N ASP A 472 3.65 -15.19 -46.80
CA ASP A 472 4.78 -15.35 -45.87
C ASP A 472 5.52 -14.01 -45.60
N ASP A 473 5.11 -12.93 -46.27
CA ASP A 473 5.76 -11.63 -46.17
C ASP A 473 5.27 -10.83 -44.97
N TRP A 474 6.23 -10.37 -44.17
CA TRP A 474 6.02 -9.54 -43.01
C TRP A 474 6.76 -8.22 -43.19
N ILE A 475 6.05 -7.10 -43.09
CA ILE A 475 6.65 -5.76 -43.15
C ILE A 475 7.12 -5.39 -41.75
N VAL A 476 8.40 -5.05 -41.60
CA VAL A 476 8.95 -4.59 -40.32
C VAL A 476 8.57 -3.13 -40.10
N GLU A 477 7.76 -2.85 -39.09
CA GLU A 477 7.43 -1.50 -38.66
C GLU A 477 8.06 -1.24 -37.28
N ILE A 478 8.83 -0.15 -37.17
CA ILE A 478 9.48 0.25 -35.92
C ILE A 478 8.62 1.35 -35.30
N GLU A 479 8.06 1.07 -34.13
CA GLU A 479 7.24 2.02 -33.34
C GLU A 479 8.07 2.97 -32.47
#